data_AF-A0A7J9WB84-F1
#
_entry.id   AF-A0A7J9WB84-F1
#
_cell.length_a   1.000
_cell.length_b   1.000
_cell.length_c   1.000
_cell.angle_alpha   90.00
_cell.angle_beta   90.00
_cell.angle_gamma   90.00
#
_symmetry.space_group_name_H-M   'P 1'
#
loop_
_entity.id
_entity.type
_entity.pdbx_description
1 polymer ?
#
loop_
_entity_poly.entity_id
_entity_poly.type
_entity_poly.pdbx_seq_one_letter_code
_entity_poly.pdbx_strand_id
1 'polypeptide(L)'
;MRSGVLVAGVVCAVLVGCGEPPVAVDMPQRRDDRHVADLAQALGEHTEDLDTRLRRMGAAGRDIVALTYETAEASCGEAYRAANEFVRVWEADIAIVAVARPGDFRSTESDRRRCLGVQPRDERAVPAAVREQIAEQIVPPLAADNQWHEAFVAAAEALAEQ
;
A
#
# COMPACT_ATOMS: atom_id res chain seq x y z
N MET A 1 53.42 -28.42 1.85
CA MET A 1 52.60 -27.33 2.45
C MET A 1 51.53 -26.99 1.43
N ARG A 2 50.32 -27.55 1.61
CA ARG A 2 49.10 -26.89 2.13
C ARG A 2 48.43 -25.95 1.11
N SER A 3 47.40 -26.52 0.46
CA SER A 3 46.04 -26.00 0.26
C SER A 3 45.78 -24.67 -0.46
N GLY A 4 44.92 -24.74 -1.48
CA GLY A 4 44.09 -23.64 -2.00
C GLY A 4 42.94 -24.23 -2.84
N VAL A 5 41.94 -24.83 -2.18
CA VAL A 5 40.55 -24.34 -2.06
C VAL A 5 39.84 -24.17 -3.41
N LEU A 6 39.00 -25.17 -3.71
CA LEU A 6 37.84 -25.10 -4.59
C LEU A 6 36.91 -23.97 -4.15
N VAL A 7 36.50 -23.09 -5.07
CA VAL A 7 35.26 -22.33 -4.93
C VAL A 7 34.36 -22.68 -6.10
N ALA A 8 33.35 -23.48 -5.77
CA ALA A 8 32.25 -23.85 -6.63
C ALA A 8 31.43 -22.60 -6.99
N GLY A 9 31.27 -22.35 -8.30
CA GLY A 9 30.29 -21.42 -8.80
C GLY A 9 28.90 -22.02 -8.64
N VAL A 10 28.10 -21.47 -7.73
CA VAL A 10 26.68 -21.79 -7.61
C VAL A 10 25.92 -20.97 -8.65
N VAL A 11 25.32 -21.69 -9.61
CA VAL A 11 24.31 -21.20 -10.53
C VAL A 11 22.96 -21.22 -9.80
N CYS A 12 22.33 -20.06 -9.60
CA CYS A 12 20.92 -19.98 -9.24
C CYS A 12 20.11 -19.69 -10.50
N ALA A 13 19.68 -20.75 -11.18
CA ALA A 13 18.64 -20.68 -12.19
C ALA A 13 17.29 -20.47 -11.49
N VAL A 14 16.72 -19.27 -11.60
CA VAL A 14 15.34 -19.03 -11.16
C VAL A 14 14.43 -19.47 -12.29
N LEU A 15 13.76 -20.60 -12.09
CA LEU A 15 12.64 -21.07 -12.89
C LEU A 15 11.49 -20.05 -12.74
N VAL A 16 11.32 -19.18 -13.72
CA VAL A 16 10.17 -18.29 -13.81
C VAL A 16 8.96 -19.14 -14.22
N GLY A 17 8.25 -19.66 -13.22
CA GLY A 17 6.85 -20.02 -13.42
C GLY A 17 6.10 -18.76 -13.85
N CYS A 18 5.15 -18.90 -14.79
CA CYS A 18 4.27 -17.82 -15.25
C CYS A 18 3.27 -17.41 -14.15
N GLY A 19 3.77 -17.08 -12.95
CA GLY A 19 3.02 -16.41 -11.89
C GLY A 19 3.11 -14.91 -12.07
N GLU A 20 2.10 -14.20 -11.56
CA GLU A 20 2.15 -12.75 -11.44
C GLU A 20 3.41 -12.36 -10.65
N PRO A 21 4.15 -11.31 -11.07
CA PRO A 21 5.35 -10.90 -10.37
C PRO A 21 5.04 -10.62 -8.89
N PRO A 22 6.01 -10.82 -7.98
CA PRO A 22 5.81 -10.43 -6.59
C PRO A 22 5.54 -8.93 -6.47
N VAL A 23 4.92 -8.53 -5.37
CA VAL A 23 4.84 -7.12 -4.95
C VAL A 23 6.24 -6.62 -4.61
N ALA A 24 6.54 -5.37 -4.89
CA ALA A 24 7.87 -4.78 -4.77
C ALA A 24 8.22 -4.32 -3.35
N VAL A 25 7.49 -4.84 -2.35
CA VAL A 25 7.68 -4.53 -0.92
C VAL A 25 7.48 -5.79 -0.08
N ASP A 26 8.37 -5.98 0.90
CA ASP A 26 8.16 -6.98 1.94
C ASP A 26 7.05 -6.50 2.88
N MET A 27 5.93 -7.21 2.88
CA MET A 27 4.77 -6.81 3.68
C MET A 27 5.11 -6.82 5.17
N PRO A 28 4.95 -5.68 5.87
CA PRO A 28 5.22 -5.63 7.30
C PRO A 28 4.21 -6.54 8.02
N GLN A 29 4.62 -7.17 9.12
CA GLN A 29 3.65 -7.82 9.99
C GLN A 29 2.86 -6.78 10.79
N ARG A 30 1.55 -7.00 10.92
CA ARG A 30 0.70 -6.23 11.82
C ARG A 30 1.21 -6.46 13.25
N ARG A 31 1.50 -5.36 13.96
CA ARG A 31 1.88 -5.39 15.38
C ARG A 31 0.79 -4.71 16.17
N ASP A 32 0.38 -5.35 17.27
CA ASP A 32 -0.65 -4.84 18.17
C ASP A 32 -1.96 -4.52 17.43
N ASP A 33 -2.62 -3.42 17.79
CA ASP A 33 -3.84 -2.89 17.20
C ASP A 33 -3.58 -1.87 16.08
N ARG A 34 -2.39 -1.87 15.45
CA ARG A 34 -2.07 -0.88 14.41
C ARG A 34 -2.88 -1.10 13.14
N HIS A 35 -3.25 0.00 12.51
CA HIS A 35 -3.95 0.08 11.23
C HIS A 35 -3.11 0.73 10.14
N VAL A 36 -2.01 1.40 10.47
CA VAL A 36 -1.16 2.10 9.49
C VAL A 36 0.27 1.57 9.47
N ALA A 37 0.80 1.36 8.27
CA ALA A 37 2.22 1.15 7.99
C ALA A 37 2.75 2.23 7.03
N ASP A 38 3.30 3.33 7.56
CA ASP A 38 3.85 4.44 6.76
C ASP A 38 5.34 4.22 6.44
N LEU A 39 5.67 3.27 5.55
CA LEU A 39 7.07 2.92 5.24
C LEU A 39 7.78 4.01 4.43
N ALA A 40 7.03 4.77 3.62
CA ALA A 40 7.56 5.89 2.84
C ALA A 40 7.73 7.19 3.65
N GLN A 41 7.24 7.24 4.88
CA GLN A 41 7.07 8.48 5.64
C GLN A 41 6.31 9.54 4.83
N ALA A 42 5.25 9.12 4.15
CA ALA A 42 4.39 9.98 3.35
C ALA A 42 3.38 10.74 4.22
N LEU A 43 3.02 10.17 5.37
CA LEU A 43 2.11 10.78 6.33
C LEU A 43 2.88 11.58 7.39
N GLY A 44 4.09 11.14 7.73
CA GLY A 44 4.97 11.86 8.66
C GLY A 44 4.32 11.99 10.03
N GLU A 45 4.17 13.22 10.52
CA GLU A 45 3.53 13.51 11.82
C GLU A 45 2.05 13.13 11.89
N HIS A 46 1.39 12.97 10.73
CA HIS A 46 -0.02 12.58 10.66
C HIS A 46 -0.27 11.07 10.72
N THR A 47 0.78 10.25 10.81
CA THR A 47 0.64 8.78 10.87
C THR A 47 -0.25 8.33 12.04
N GLU A 48 -0.03 8.90 13.23
CA GLU A 48 -0.77 8.54 14.45
C GLU A 48 -2.23 9.01 14.39
N ASP A 49 -2.51 10.14 13.74
CA ASP A 49 -3.87 10.65 13.56
C ASP A 49 -4.68 9.70 12.67
N LEU A 50 -4.12 9.30 11.52
CA LEU A 50 -4.75 8.32 10.64
C LEU A 50 -4.94 6.97 11.35
N ASP A 51 -3.93 6.47 12.06
CA ASP A 51 -4.01 5.19 12.79
C ASP A 51 -5.13 5.21 13.85
N THR A 52 -5.19 6.27 14.65
CA THR A 52 -6.26 6.46 15.63
C THR A 52 -7.64 6.51 14.97
N ARG A 53 -7.75 7.16 13.81
CA ARG A 53 -9.01 7.25 13.06
C ARG A 53 -9.45 5.88 12.53
N LEU A 54 -8.55 5.15 11.88
CA LEU A 54 -8.84 3.81 11.34
C LEU A 54 -9.16 2.82 12.45
N ARG A 55 -8.47 2.90 13.60
CA ARG A 55 -8.81 2.09 14.78
C ARG A 55 -10.22 2.35 15.31
N ARG A 56 -10.68 3.61 15.32
CA ARG A 56 -12.07 3.92 15.70
C ARG A 56 -13.07 3.34 14.70
N MET A 57 -12.76 3.34 13.41
CA MET A 57 -13.59 2.69 12.38
C MET A 57 -13.61 1.16 12.55
N GLY A 58 -12.46 0.56 12.86
CA GLY A 58 -12.34 -0.86 13.21
C GLY A 58 -13.22 -1.24 14.40
N ALA A 59 -13.18 -0.44 15.48
CA ALA A 59 -14.05 -0.63 16.64
C ALA A 59 -15.55 -0.46 16.33
N ALA A 60 -15.90 0.26 15.26
CA ALA A 60 -17.27 0.40 14.76
C ALA A 60 -17.69 -0.72 13.79
N GLY A 61 -16.80 -1.69 13.51
CA GLY A 61 -17.11 -2.90 12.75
C GLY A 61 -16.56 -2.95 11.33
N ARG A 62 -15.61 -2.07 10.97
CA ARG A 62 -14.93 -2.15 9.66
C ARG A 62 -13.43 -1.92 9.81
N ASP A 63 -12.65 -3.00 9.72
CA ASP A 63 -11.20 -2.97 9.86
C ASP A 63 -10.53 -2.52 8.55
N ILE A 64 -10.25 -1.22 8.48
CA ILE A 64 -9.53 -0.60 7.36
C ILE A 64 -8.06 -0.42 7.75
N VAL A 65 -7.15 -0.82 6.87
CA VAL A 65 -5.70 -0.69 7.06
C VAL A 65 -5.05 0.11 5.92
N ALA A 66 -3.98 0.83 6.23
CA ALA A 66 -3.29 1.70 5.28
C ALA A 66 -1.79 1.37 5.20
N LEU A 67 -1.23 1.42 3.99
CA LEU A 67 0.19 1.25 3.71
C LEU A 67 0.69 2.33 2.74
N THR A 68 1.88 2.85 3.02
CA THR A 68 2.66 3.67 2.07
C THR A 68 4.02 3.03 1.87
N TYR A 69 4.54 3.01 0.64
CA TYR A 69 5.94 2.63 0.39
C TYR A 69 6.42 3.17 -0.96
N GLU A 70 7.73 3.26 -1.13
CA GLU A 70 8.36 3.69 -2.37
C GLU A 70 9.00 2.50 -3.12
N THR A 71 8.91 2.51 -4.45
CA THR A 71 9.58 1.54 -5.31
C THR A 71 9.83 2.11 -6.71
N ALA A 72 10.90 1.70 -7.38
CA ALA A 72 11.17 2.10 -8.77
C ALA A 72 10.06 1.64 -9.75
N GLU A 73 9.33 0.59 -9.38
CA GLU A 73 8.26 -0.04 -10.16
C GLU A 73 6.87 0.60 -9.91
N ALA A 74 6.83 1.75 -9.22
CA ALA A 74 5.58 2.37 -8.81
C ALA A 74 4.62 2.59 -9.99
N SER A 75 3.42 2.03 -9.82
CA SER A 75 2.34 2.05 -10.80
C SER A 75 1.02 1.73 -10.10
N CYS A 76 -0.10 1.97 -10.79
CA CYS A 76 -1.42 1.68 -10.22
C CYS A 76 -1.67 0.16 -10.13
N GLY A 77 -1.07 -0.62 -11.04
CA GLY A 77 -1.06 -2.09 -10.93
C GLY A 77 -0.27 -2.57 -9.70
N GLU A 78 0.83 -1.91 -9.36
CA GLU A 78 1.57 -2.21 -8.13
C GLU A 78 0.77 -1.85 -6.88
N ALA A 79 0.10 -0.69 -6.86
CA ALA A 79 -0.77 -0.31 -5.76
C ALA A 79 -1.92 -1.32 -5.55
N TYR A 80 -2.54 -1.77 -6.64
CA TYR A 80 -3.60 -2.78 -6.63
C TYR A 80 -3.10 -4.11 -6.05
N ARG A 81 -1.99 -4.65 -6.57
CA ARG A 81 -1.42 -5.93 -6.13
C ARG A 81 -0.99 -5.87 -4.67
N ALA A 82 -0.33 -4.78 -4.27
CA ALA A 82 0.08 -4.56 -2.90
C ALA A 82 -1.11 -4.46 -1.94
N ALA A 83 -2.20 -3.79 -2.32
CA ALA A 83 -3.42 -3.77 -1.52
C ALA A 83 -4.05 -5.17 -1.34
N ASN A 84 -4.06 -5.99 -2.39
CA ASN A 84 -4.59 -7.36 -2.33
C ASN A 84 -3.76 -8.26 -1.40
N GLU A 85 -2.43 -8.13 -1.47
CA GLU A 85 -1.52 -8.87 -0.59
C GLU A 85 -1.64 -8.34 0.86
N PHE A 86 -1.67 -7.01 1.05
CA PHE A 86 -1.69 -6.37 2.36
C PHE A 86 -2.95 -6.71 3.17
N VAL A 87 -4.15 -6.65 2.54
CA VAL A 87 -5.40 -7.02 3.21
C VAL A 87 -5.39 -8.47 3.69
N ARG A 88 -4.72 -9.37 2.95
CA ARG A 88 -4.57 -10.77 3.33
C ARG A 88 -3.57 -10.97 4.46
N VAL A 89 -2.40 -10.33 4.39
CA VAL A 89 -1.34 -10.48 5.41
C VAL A 89 -1.77 -9.86 6.74
N TRP A 90 -2.50 -8.74 6.72
CA TRP A 90 -2.98 -8.06 7.93
C TRP A 90 -4.35 -8.57 8.42
N GLU A 91 -4.95 -9.49 7.66
CA GLU A 91 -6.28 -10.07 7.90
C GLU A 91 -7.40 -9.04 8.10
N ALA A 92 -7.25 -7.85 7.50
CA ALA A 92 -8.19 -6.75 7.59
C ALA A 92 -9.40 -6.94 6.66
N ASP A 93 -10.41 -6.08 6.79
CA ASP A 93 -11.55 -6.08 5.87
C ASP A 93 -11.20 -5.37 4.57
N ILE A 94 -10.46 -4.25 4.65
CA ILE A 94 -10.11 -3.41 3.50
C ILE A 94 -8.69 -2.85 3.66
N ALA A 95 -7.89 -2.90 2.59
CA ALA A 95 -6.60 -2.23 2.49
C ALA A 95 -6.67 -1.02 1.56
N ILE A 96 -6.03 0.08 1.98
CA ILE A 96 -5.72 1.26 1.17
C ILE A 96 -4.19 1.35 1.05
N VAL A 97 -3.65 1.31 -0.16
CA VAL A 97 -2.19 1.29 -0.36
C VAL A 97 -1.77 2.37 -1.34
N ALA A 98 -0.91 3.29 -0.89
CA ALA A 98 -0.25 4.25 -1.76
C ALA A 98 1.17 3.78 -2.09
N VAL A 99 1.52 3.84 -3.38
CA VAL A 99 2.87 3.56 -3.87
C VAL A 99 3.36 4.73 -4.69
N ALA A 100 4.65 5.07 -4.55
CA ALA A 100 5.28 6.10 -5.37
C ALA A 100 6.72 5.73 -5.73
N ARG A 101 7.33 6.42 -6.70
CA ARG A 101 8.79 6.32 -6.88
C ARG A 101 9.52 6.95 -5.70
N PRO A 102 10.80 6.60 -5.48
CA PRO A 102 11.61 7.24 -4.45
C PRO A 102 11.57 8.77 -4.54
N GLY A 103 11.07 9.43 -3.50
CA GLY A 103 10.95 10.90 -3.40
C GLY A 103 9.61 11.48 -3.86
N ASP A 104 8.78 10.74 -4.59
CA ASP A 104 7.57 11.28 -5.22
C ASP A 104 6.45 11.61 -4.22
N PHE A 105 6.48 11.03 -3.01
CA PHE A 105 5.54 11.42 -1.94
C PHE A 105 5.77 12.86 -1.47
N ARG A 106 6.97 13.41 -1.67
CA ARG A 106 7.37 14.76 -1.20
C ARG A 106 7.51 15.75 -2.35
N SER A 107 7.47 15.28 -3.59
CA SER A 107 7.66 16.11 -4.79
C SER A 107 6.36 16.77 -5.23
N THR A 108 6.44 18.05 -5.62
CA THR A 108 5.34 18.80 -6.26
C THR A 108 5.45 18.83 -7.78
N GLU A 109 6.43 18.12 -8.36
CA GLU A 109 6.65 18.05 -9.81
C GLU A 109 5.52 17.31 -10.54
N SER A 110 5.31 17.60 -11.82
CA SER A 110 4.16 17.11 -12.58
C SER A 110 4.31 15.70 -13.15
N ASP A 111 5.52 15.15 -13.23
CA ASP A 111 5.83 13.84 -13.84
C ASP A 111 5.95 12.69 -12.82
N ARG A 112 5.64 12.97 -11.54
CA ARG A 112 5.56 12.00 -10.45
C ARG A 112 4.72 10.78 -10.79
N ARG A 113 5.20 9.60 -10.39
CA ARG A 113 4.50 8.32 -10.47
C ARG A 113 4.11 7.86 -9.10
N ARG A 114 2.84 8.09 -8.81
CA ARG A 114 2.20 7.70 -7.56
C ARG A 114 0.79 7.22 -7.86
N CYS A 115 0.39 6.19 -7.17
CA CYS A 115 -0.93 5.61 -7.30
C CYS A 115 -1.42 5.15 -5.94
N LEU A 116 -2.74 5.05 -5.82
CA LEU A 116 -3.40 4.47 -4.67
C LEU A 116 -4.29 3.32 -5.12
N GLY A 117 -4.21 2.19 -4.43
CA GLY A 117 -5.03 1.01 -4.65
C GLY A 117 -5.91 0.74 -3.43
N VAL A 118 -7.13 0.26 -3.67
CA VAL A 118 -8.07 -0.15 -2.61
C VAL A 118 -8.51 -1.58 -2.87
N GLN A 119 -8.33 -2.47 -1.90
CA GLN A 119 -8.78 -3.86 -2.00
C GLN A 119 -9.53 -4.32 -0.75
N PRO A 120 -10.77 -4.79 -0.89
CA PRO A 120 -11.45 -5.49 0.19
C PRO A 120 -11.00 -6.95 0.23
N ARG A 121 -11.10 -7.58 1.40
CA ARG A 121 -10.94 -9.03 1.56
C ARG A 121 -12.09 -9.80 0.90
N ASP A 122 -13.30 -9.26 0.99
CA ASP A 122 -14.50 -9.73 0.28
C ASP A 122 -14.93 -8.71 -0.77
N GLU A 123 -14.87 -9.06 -2.06
CA GLU A 123 -15.27 -8.18 -3.15
C GLU A 123 -16.73 -7.70 -3.06
N ARG A 124 -17.59 -8.37 -2.29
CA ARG A 124 -18.97 -7.94 -2.06
C ARG A 124 -19.08 -6.85 -1.01
N ALA A 125 -18.07 -6.67 -0.16
CA ALA A 125 -18.07 -5.67 0.91
C ALA A 125 -17.89 -4.24 0.37
N VAL A 126 -17.18 -4.08 -0.76
CA VAL A 126 -16.93 -2.78 -1.38
C VAL A 126 -17.13 -2.88 -2.90
N PRO A 127 -18.16 -2.22 -3.47
CA PRO A 127 -18.40 -2.23 -4.91
C PRO A 127 -17.21 -1.70 -5.71
N ALA A 128 -16.97 -2.26 -6.90
CA ALA A 128 -15.88 -1.82 -7.78
C ALA A 128 -15.96 -0.32 -8.11
N ALA A 129 -17.16 0.20 -8.37
CA ALA A 129 -17.41 1.61 -8.65
C ALA A 129 -16.94 2.55 -7.52
N VAL A 130 -17.03 2.13 -6.25
CA VAL A 130 -16.55 2.94 -5.12
C VAL A 130 -15.03 2.97 -5.08
N ARG A 131 -14.38 1.84 -5.37
CA ARG A 131 -12.91 1.75 -5.45
C ARG A 131 -12.36 2.58 -6.59
N GLU A 132 -13.02 2.53 -7.76
CA GLU A 132 -12.72 3.37 -8.92
C GLU A 132 -12.93 4.86 -8.59
N GLN A 133 -14.04 5.22 -7.96
CA GLN A 133 -14.29 6.60 -7.51
C GLN A 133 -13.18 7.11 -6.58
N ILE A 134 -12.73 6.29 -5.62
CA ILE A 134 -11.64 6.65 -4.72
C ILE A 134 -10.34 6.89 -5.52
N ALA A 135 -9.97 5.94 -6.38
CA ALA A 135 -8.70 5.96 -7.10
C ALA A 135 -8.64 7.02 -8.22
N GLU A 136 -9.77 7.38 -8.82
CA GLU A 136 -9.82 8.25 -10.00
C GLU A 136 -10.36 9.66 -9.72
N GLN A 137 -11.14 9.85 -8.64
CA GLN A 137 -11.82 11.12 -8.39
C GLN A 137 -11.50 11.73 -7.02
N ILE A 138 -11.48 10.94 -5.95
CA ILE A 138 -11.30 11.45 -4.58
C ILE A 138 -9.82 11.70 -4.28
N VAL A 139 -8.98 10.68 -4.47
CA VAL A 139 -7.56 10.73 -4.11
C VAL A 139 -6.72 11.59 -5.06
N PRO A 140 -6.88 11.54 -6.40
CA PRO A 140 -6.00 12.26 -7.30
C PRO A 140 -5.83 13.76 -7.04
N PRO A 141 -6.88 14.56 -6.75
CA PRO A 141 -6.70 15.98 -6.44
C PRO A 141 -5.95 16.20 -5.12
N LEU A 142 -6.22 15.43 -4.07
CA LEU A 142 -5.52 15.56 -2.78
C LEU A 142 -4.06 15.14 -2.89
N ALA A 143 -3.81 14.01 -3.57
CA ALA A 143 -2.47 13.61 -3.91
C ALA A 143 -1.80 14.73 -4.71
N ALA A 144 -2.46 15.38 -5.69
CA ALA A 144 -1.94 16.49 -6.52
C ALA A 144 -1.19 17.55 -5.68
N ASP A 145 -1.71 17.82 -4.49
CA ASP A 145 -1.19 18.85 -3.58
C ASP A 145 -0.34 18.27 -2.44
N ASN A 146 0.09 17.01 -2.55
CA ASN A 146 0.82 16.23 -1.53
C ASN A 146 0.07 16.11 -0.19
N GLN A 147 -1.25 16.20 -0.23
CA GLN A 147 -2.15 16.05 0.91
C GLN A 147 -2.47 14.55 1.12
N TRP A 148 -1.42 13.76 1.39
CA TRP A 148 -1.57 12.31 1.48
C TRP A 148 -2.40 11.89 2.68
N HIS A 149 -2.23 12.55 3.83
CA HIS A 149 -3.05 12.30 5.00
C HIS A 149 -4.55 12.49 4.68
N GLU A 150 -4.91 13.61 4.08
CA GLU A 150 -6.27 13.93 3.65
C GLU A 150 -6.77 12.93 2.61
N ALA A 151 -5.92 12.49 1.68
CA ALA A 151 -6.27 11.48 0.68
C ALA A 151 -6.64 10.14 1.32
N PHE A 152 -5.88 9.68 2.32
CA PHE A 152 -6.19 8.45 3.06
C PHE A 152 -7.45 8.60 3.90
N VAL A 153 -7.65 9.74 4.55
CA VAL A 153 -8.87 10.03 5.33
C VAL A 153 -10.10 10.00 4.43
N ALA A 154 -10.07 10.72 3.30
CA ALA A 154 -11.20 10.77 2.37
C ALA A 154 -11.51 9.40 1.75
N ALA A 155 -10.48 8.60 1.43
CA ALA A 155 -10.67 7.22 0.99
C ALA A 155 -11.33 6.36 2.08
N ALA A 156 -10.87 6.44 3.33
CA ALA A 156 -11.45 5.67 4.44
C ALA A 156 -12.90 6.09 4.75
N GLU A 157 -13.22 7.38 4.68
CA GLU A 157 -14.58 7.88 4.85
C GLU A 157 -15.52 7.36 3.75
N ALA A 158 -15.11 7.45 2.48
CA ALA A 158 -15.90 6.92 1.36
C ALA A 158 -16.17 5.40 1.48
N LEU A 159 -15.23 4.66 2.06
CA LEU A 159 -15.39 3.23 2.37
C LEU A 159 -16.28 2.97 3.57
N ALA A 160 -16.32 3.86 4.56
CA ALA A 160 -17.18 3.73 5.75
C ALA A 160 -18.65 4.01 5.45
N GLU A 161 -18.94 4.75 4.38
CA GLU A 161 -20.31 5.07 3.93
C GLU A 161 -21.00 3.93 3.15
N GLN A 162 -20.31 2.82 2.88
CA GLN A 162 -20.85 1.62 2.22
C GLN A 162 -21.43 0.61 3.21
#